data_AF-A0A804QDJ4-F1
#
_entry.id   AF-A0A804QDJ4-F1
#
_cell.length_a   1.000
_cell.length_b   1.000
_cell.length_c   1.000
_cell.angle_alpha   90.00
_cell.angle_beta   90.00
_cell.angle_gamma   90.00
#
_symmetry.space_group_name_H-M   'P 1'
#
loop_
_entity.id
_entity.type
_entity.pdbx_description
1 polymer ?
#
loop_
_entity_poly.entity_id
_entity_poly.type
_entity_poly.pdbx_seq_one_letter_code
_entity_poly.pdbx_strand_id
1 'polypeptide(L)' 'MAANFWTSSHCKQLLDPEDVDLVPAADRERGITPEEFRLIKIHMSFHIWRLAQQVKVRQRLGLVCIT' A
#
# COMPACT_ATOMS: atom_id res chain seq x y z
N MET A 1 -16.71 3.96 5.52
CA MET A 1 -17.70 4.32 6.56
C MET A 1 -17.00 4.26 7.89
N ALA A 2 -16.95 5.36 8.65
CA ALA A 2 -16.17 5.40 9.90
C ALA A 2 -16.70 4.43 10.97
N ALA A 3 -18.02 4.19 11.01
CA ALA A 3 -18.65 3.38 12.05
C ALA A 3 -18.62 1.85 11.81
N ASN A 4 -18.36 1.40 10.57
CA ASN A 4 -18.55 -0.01 10.19
C ASN A 4 -17.23 -0.74 9.96
N PHE A 5 -16.14 -0.31 10.60
CA PHE A 5 -14.81 -0.89 10.39
C PHE A 5 -14.80 -2.39 10.69
N TRP A 6 -15.29 -2.80 11.87
CA TRP A 6 -15.27 -4.19 12.33
C TRP A 6 -16.05 -5.18 11.46
N THR A 7 -17.05 -4.70 10.71
CA THR A 7 -17.86 -5.54 9.80
C THR A 7 -17.44 -5.39 8.33
N SER A 8 -16.51 -4.48 8.02
CA SER A 8 -16.09 -4.15 6.65
C SER A 8 -15.17 -5.21 6.04
N SER A 9 -15.10 -5.25 4.70
CA SER A 9 -14.10 -6.04 3.99
C SER A 9 -12.67 -5.62 4.34
N HIS A 10 -12.46 -4.32 4.56
CA HIS A 10 -11.15 -3.77 4.91
C HIS A 10 -10.57 -4.40 6.18
N CYS A 11 -11.38 -4.60 7.23
CA CYS A 11 -10.94 -5.30 8.44
C CYS A 11 -10.68 -6.80 8.21
N LYS A 12 -11.43 -7.44 7.30
CA LYS A 12 -11.32 -8.88 7.02
C LYS A 12 -10.13 -9.23 6.10
N GLN A 13 -9.57 -8.24 5.41
CA GLN A 13 -8.46 -8.39 4.47
C GLN A 13 -7.12 -7.89 5.04
N LEU A 14 -7.09 -7.53 6.33
CA LEU A 14 -5.83 -7.19 7.00
C LEU A 14 -4.95 -8.45 7.05
N LEU A 15 -3.67 -8.26 6.74
CA LEU A 15 -2.66 -9.30 6.84
C LEU A 15 -2.21 -9.47 8.29
N ASP A 16 -1.81 -10.69 8.62
CA ASP A 16 -1.15 -10.97 9.90
C ASP A 16 0.24 -10.32 9.91
N PRO A 17 0.77 -9.90 11.08
CA PRO A 17 2.05 -9.18 11.19
C PRO A 17 3.22 -9.88 10.49
N GLU A 18 3.22 -11.21 10.49
CA GLU A 18 4.23 -12.07 9.88
C GLU A 18 4.26 -11.96 8.35
N ASP A 19 3.14 -11.54 7.74
CA ASP A 19 2.96 -11.48 6.29
C ASP A 19 3.22 -10.08 5.69
N VAL A 20 3.33 -9.03 6.51
CA VAL A 20 3.31 -7.61 6.08
C VAL A 20 4.54 -7.17 5.25
N ASP A 21 5.64 -7.91 5.32
CA ASP A 21 6.89 -7.61 4.60
C ASP A 21 7.42 -8.78 3.78
N LEU A 22 6.58 -9.77 3.51
CA LEU A 22 6.93 -10.85 2.60
C LEU A 22 6.98 -10.33 1.16
N VAL A 23 8.14 -10.51 0.52
CA VAL A 23 8.30 -10.24 -0.91
C VAL A 23 7.49 -11.30 -1.67
N PRO A 24 6.58 -10.90 -2.57
CA PRO A 24 5.84 -11.86 -3.40
C PRO A 24 6.78 -12.82 -4.13
N ALA A 25 6.40 -14.09 -4.26
CA ALA A 25 7.26 -15.12 -4.86
C ALA A 25 7.77 -14.72 -6.27
N ALA A 26 6.91 -14.10 -7.07
CA ALA A 26 7.26 -13.60 -8.41
C ALA A 26 8.36 -12.52 -8.39
N ASP A 27 8.37 -11.66 -7.36
CA ASP A 27 9.38 -10.61 -7.20
C ASP A 27 10.68 -11.18 -6.61
N ARG A 28 10.56 -12.18 -5.72
CA ARG A 28 11.69 -12.93 -5.20
C ARG A 28 12.43 -13.70 -6.30
N GLU A 29 11.70 -14.31 -7.24
CA GLU A 29 12.27 -14.98 -8.41
C GLU A 29 13.03 -14.02 -9.34
N ARG A 30 12.65 -12.74 -9.37
CA ARG A 30 13.36 -11.68 -10.07
C ARG A 30 14.59 -11.17 -9.32
N GLY A 31 14.87 -11.71 -8.14
CA GLY A 31 16.00 -11.34 -7.30
C GLY A 31 15.78 -10.08 -6.46
N ILE A 32 14.53 -9.60 -6.33
CA ILE A 32 14.24 -8.41 -5.52
C ILE A 32 14.42 -8.77 -4.04
N THR A 33 15.28 -8.01 -3.36
CA THR A 33 15.49 -8.15 -1.92
C THR A 33 14.36 -7.48 -1.13
N PRO A 34 14.11 -7.89 0.14
CA PRO A 34 13.10 -7.25 0.98
C PRO A 34 13.33 -5.74 1.19
N GLU A 35 14.59 -5.31 1.24
CA GLU A 35 14.95 -3.90 1.39
C GLU A 35 14.60 -3.11 0.12
N GLU A 36 14.91 -3.64 -1.06
CA GLU A 36 14.51 -3.04 -2.32
C GLU A 36 12.98 -2.98 -2.47
N PHE A 37 12.28 -4.04 -2.05
CA PHE A 37 10.83 -4.06 -2.04
C PHE A 37 10.25 -2.93 -1.17
N ARG A 38 10.84 -2.70 0.01
CA ARG A 38 10.46 -1.59 0.89
C ARG A 38 10.71 -0.22 0.25
N LEU A 39 11.88 -0.04 -0.37
CA LEU A 39 12.22 1.20 -1.08
C LEU A 39 11.27 1.47 -2.25
N ILE A 40 10.88 0.42 -2.98
CA ILE A 40 9.88 0.51 -4.06
C ILE A 40 8.52 0.94 -3.48
N LYS A 41 8.04 0.33 -2.39
CA LYS A 41 6.79 0.73 -1.71
C LYS A 41 6.80 2.23 -1.35
N ILE A 42 7.90 2.72 -0.78
CA ILE A 42 8.07 4.13 -0.42
C ILE A 42 8.05 5.03 -1.66
N HIS A 43 8.84 4.68 -2.68
CA HIS A 43 8.92 5.46 -3.92
C HIS A 43 7.56 5.57 -4.61
N MET A 44 6.83 4.47 -4.72
CA MET A 44 5.50 4.44 -5.31
C MET A 44 4.50 5.28 -4.52
N SER A 45 4.56 5.25 -3.19
CA SER A 45 3.71 6.08 -2.32
C SER A 45 3.93 7.58 -2.56
N PHE A 46 5.19 8.02 -2.67
CA PHE A 46 5.52 9.40 -3.02
C PHE A 46 5.09 9.77 -4.44
N HIS A 47 5.22 8.85 -5.39
CA HIS A 47 4.78 9.07 -6.76
C HIS A 47 3.27 9.31 -6.82
N ILE A 48 2.47 8.43 -6.20
CA ILE A 48 1.02 8.55 -6.10
C ILE A 48 0.63 9.87 -5.41
N TRP A 49 1.31 10.22 -4.32
CA TRP A 49 1.07 11.48 -3.61
C TRP A 49 1.31 12.70 -4.50
N ARG A 50 2.41 12.73 -5.25
CA ARG A 50 2.72 13.83 -6.17
C ARG A 50 1.70 13.94 -7.30
N LEU A 51 1.27 12.81 -7.87
CA LEU A 51 0.21 12.77 -8.88
C LEU A 51 -1.12 13.30 -8.31
N ALA A 52 -1.49 12.88 -7.09
CA ALA A 52 -2.69 13.36 -6.44
C ALA A 52 -2.69 14.89 -6.25
N GLN A 53 -1.53 15.48 -5.92
CA GLN A 53 -1.38 16.93 -5.84
C GLN A 53 -1.55 17.62 -7.20
N GLN A 54 -0.97 17.06 -8.26
CA GLN A 54 -1.08 17.62 -9.62
C GLN A 54 -2.53 17.65 -10.11
N VAL A 55 -3.29 16.59 -9.82
CA VAL A 55 -4.71 16.49 -10.18
C VAL A 55 -5.63 17.16 -9.13
N LYS A 56 -5.05 17.80 -8.10
CA LYS A 56 -5.76 18.51 -7.01
C LYS A 56 -6.77 17.64 -6.27
N VAL A 57 -6.44 16.36 -6.14
CA VAL A 57 -7.25 15.37 -5.43
C VAL A 57 -7.14 15.60 -3.92
N ARG A 58 -8.27 15.44 -3.21
CA ARG A 58 -8.28 15.52 -1.74
C ARG A 58 -7.43 14.39 -1.16
N GLN A 59 -6.73 14.68 -0.06
CA GLN A 59 -5.85 13.72 0.63
C GLN A 59 -6.49 12.35 0.84
N ARG A 60 -7.76 12.31 1.23
CA ARG A 60 -8.50 11.06 1.44
C ARG A 60 -8.48 10.14 0.22
N LEU A 61 -8.67 10.68 -0.99
CA LEU A 61 -8.67 9.85 -2.20
C LEU A 61 -7.23 9.42 -2.55
N GLY A 62 -6.24 10.27 -2.32
CA GLY A 62 -4.83 9.89 -2.48
C GLY A 62 -4.39 8.77 -1.53
N LEU A 63 -4.82 8.80 -0.26
CA LEU A 63 -4.53 7.74 0.71
C LEU A 63 -5.20 6.41 0.33
N VAL A 64 -6.42 6.45 -0.19
CA VAL A 64 -7.11 5.23 -0.68
C VAL A 64 -6.37 4.60 -1.86
N CYS A 65 -5.63 5.35 -2.66
CA CYS A 65 -4.82 4.78 -3.75
C CYS A 65 -3.51 4.13 -3.26
N ILE A 66 -3.03 4.49 -2.07
CA ILE A 66 -1.79 3.95 -1.48
C ILE A 66 -2.09 2.66 -0.69
N THR A 67 -3.32 2.51 -0.20
CA THR A 67 -3.77 1.40 0.66
C THR A 67 -4.35 0.28 -0.19
#